data_AF-I8VRV9-F1
#
_entry.id   AF-I8VRV9-F1
#
_cell.length_a   1.000
_cell.length_b   1.000
_cell.length_c   1.000
_cell.angle_alpha   90.00
_cell.angle_beta   90.00
_cell.angle_gamma   90.00
#
_symmetry.space_group_name_H-M   'P 1'
#
loop_
_entity.id
_entity.type
_entity.pdbx_description
1 polymer ?
#
loop_
_entity_poly.entity_id
_entity_poly.type
_entity_poly.pdbx_seq_one_letter_code
_entity_poly.pdbx_strand_id
1 'polypeptide(L)'
;MPTERFGKVRRLLKNGLAHVVCRIPFTIQLDYDTTDYTQPISLGVDAGSKHIGISATTSEKELYAADVELRNDIVDKLSTRREQRRTRRSRLRYRKARFNNRISSKRKGWLAPSVENKIQTHLTVVEKIHKFLPITNIVVETASFDIQKIKNPSISNEEYQQGEQLDFFNVREYILFRDGHTCQHCKGKSKDKVLNVHHIESRKTGGDSPNNLITLCETCHKAYHRGEFELNVKRGKSFRDAAFMGIMRWNLYDRLKHIYPNVSMTFGYITKNTRITNNLPKEHYVDARCISGNPVAKPLGYYFYQKKVRCQNRQIHKVNFLKGGRKKLNQAPFLVKGFRLFDLVEYQKDLYYIFGRRDSGFFDIRKLDGTKVNKGSISCKHLRLIDKRKSILTERRNSGSIPPTN
;
A
#
# COMPACT_ATOMS: atom_id res chain seq x y z
N MET A 1 11.19 -27.14 -6.18
CA MET A 1 11.55 -26.81 -4.79
C MET A 1 12.85 -26.02 -4.72
N PRO A 2 12.99 -25.06 -3.79
CA PRO A 2 14.27 -24.39 -3.54
C PRO A 2 15.35 -25.44 -3.23
N THR A 3 16.47 -25.36 -3.95
CA THR A 3 17.58 -26.31 -3.80
C THR A 3 18.84 -25.58 -3.35
N GLU A 4 19.54 -26.17 -2.40
CA GLU A 4 20.84 -25.69 -1.91
C GLU A 4 22.00 -26.27 -2.74
N ARG A 5 21.71 -27.20 -3.67
CA ARG A 5 22.71 -27.84 -4.54
C ARG A 5 23.06 -26.94 -5.73
N PHE A 6 23.71 -25.80 -5.48
CA PHE A 6 24.04 -24.81 -6.51
C PHE A 6 24.88 -25.37 -7.67
N GLY A 7 25.76 -26.34 -7.39
CA GLY A 7 26.54 -27.03 -8.43
C GLY A 7 25.68 -27.86 -9.40
N LYS A 8 24.58 -28.45 -8.93
CA LYS A 8 23.61 -29.15 -9.80
C LYS A 8 22.92 -28.14 -10.72
N VAL A 9 22.44 -27.03 -10.17
CA VAL A 9 21.78 -25.96 -10.95
C VAL A 9 22.70 -25.41 -12.03
N ARG A 10 23.97 -25.15 -11.71
CA ARG A 10 24.95 -24.69 -12.70
C ARG A 10 25.18 -25.68 -13.84
N ARG A 11 25.27 -26.98 -13.53
CA ARG A 11 25.42 -28.04 -14.55
C ARG A 11 24.19 -28.15 -15.45
N LEU A 12 22.98 -28.06 -14.88
CA LEU A 12 21.73 -28.07 -15.65
C LEU A 12 21.68 -26.91 -16.65
N LEU A 13 22.01 -25.69 -16.20
CA LEU A 13 22.04 -24.51 -17.06
C LEU A 13 23.13 -24.61 -18.14
N LYS A 14 24.32 -25.14 -17.80
CA LYS A 14 25.42 -25.33 -18.76
C LYS A 14 25.08 -26.36 -19.84
N ASN A 15 24.35 -27.41 -19.47
CA ASN A 15 23.97 -28.50 -20.36
C ASN A 15 22.67 -28.22 -21.13
N GLY A 16 22.05 -27.04 -20.96
CA GLY A 16 20.79 -26.69 -21.63
C GLY A 16 19.57 -27.49 -21.17
N LEU A 17 19.63 -28.14 -20.00
CA LEU A 17 18.52 -28.92 -19.42
C LEU A 17 17.55 -28.04 -18.60
N ALA A 18 17.86 -26.76 -18.47
CA ALA A 18 17.04 -25.78 -17.78
C ALA A 18 17.36 -24.37 -18.30
N HIS A 19 16.40 -23.47 -18.19
CA HIS A 19 16.59 -22.05 -18.50
C HIS A 19 16.11 -21.13 -17.37
N VAL A 20 16.66 -19.92 -17.32
CA VAL A 20 16.34 -18.93 -16.25
C VAL A 20 15.05 -18.20 -16.59
N VAL A 21 14.04 -18.34 -15.71
CA VAL A 21 12.74 -17.65 -15.83
C VAL A 21 12.72 -16.35 -15.03
N CYS A 22 13.30 -16.37 -13.82
CA CYS A 22 13.36 -15.20 -12.95
C CYS A 22 14.73 -15.10 -12.28
N ARG A 23 15.22 -13.87 -12.10
CA ARG A 23 16.49 -13.63 -11.38
C ARG A 23 16.31 -13.41 -9.89
N ILE A 24 15.19 -12.83 -9.45
CA ILE A 24 14.91 -12.53 -8.04
C ILE A 24 13.43 -12.80 -7.73
N PRO A 25 13.10 -13.85 -6.95
CA PRO A 25 13.98 -14.96 -6.59
C PRO A 25 14.57 -15.65 -7.83
N PHE A 26 15.75 -16.25 -7.69
CA PHE A 26 16.36 -16.98 -8.80
C PHE A 26 15.57 -18.27 -9.05
N THR A 27 14.92 -18.34 -10.21
CA THR A 27 14.02 -19.42 -10.58
C THR A 27 14.39 -19.91 -11.97
N ILE A 28 14.56 -21.22 -12.08
CA ILE A 28 14.80 -21.91 -13.35
C ILE A 28 13.59 -22.80 -13.66
N GLN A 29 13.33 -22.99 -14.95
CA GLN A 29 12.41 -24.00 -15.44
C GLN A 29 13.24 -25.15 -16.00
N LEU A 30 12.86 -26.38 -15.65
CA LEU A 30 13.47 -27.59 -16.19
C LEU A 30 12.84 -27.90 -17.53
N ASP A 31 13.67 -28.25 -18.51
CA ASP A 31 13.25 -28.51 -19.90
C ASP A 31 13.11 -30.02 -20.18
N TYR A 32 12.89 -30.80 -19.13
CA TYR A 32 12.71 -32.24 -19.17
C TYR A 32 11.66 -32.67 -18.14
N ASP A 33 11.05 -33.84 -18.38
CA ASP A 33 9.99 -34.35 -17.52
C ASP A 33 10.52 -34.76 -16.13
N THR A 34 9.76 -34.40 -15.11
CA THR A 34 10.06 -34.73 -13.72
C THR A 34 8.90 -35.46 -13.08
N THR A 35 9.15 -36.11 -11.94
CA THR A 35 8.09 -36.76 -11.16
C THR A 35 7.10 -35.74 -10.60
N ASP A 36 5.85 -36.16 -10.42
CA ASP A 36 4.77 -35.34 -9.85
C ASP A 36 4.79 -35.26 -8.32
N TYR A 37 5.86 -35.76 -7.69
CA TYR A 37 5.98 -35.76 -6.23
C TYR A 37 6.20 -34.34 -5.70
N THR A 38 5.18 -33.80 -5.05
CA THR A 38 5.24 -32.48 -4.39
C THR A 38 5.14 -32.61 -2.88
N GLN A 39 6.03 -31.95 -2.15
CA GLN A 39 5.87 -31.76 -0.71
C GLN A 39 4.75 -30.74 -0.40
N PRO A 40 3.93 -30.96 0.63
CA PRO A 40 2.92 -30.00 1.04
C PRO A 40 3.56 -28.73 1.60
N ILE A 41 3.05 -27.57 1.21
CA ILE A 41 3.54 -26.25 1.64
C ILE A 41 2.37 -25.40 2.08
N SER A 42 2.46 -24.90 3.31
CA SER A 42 1.52 -23.91 3.86
C SER A 42 2.05 -22.50 3.59
N LEU A 43 1.21 -21.66 2.99
CA LEU A 43 1.48 -20.23 2.75
C LEU A 43 0.76 -19.39 3.81
N GLY A 44 1.52 -18.69 4.64
CA GLY A 44 0.98 -17.69 5.55
C GLY A 44 1.02 -16.28 4.93
N VAL A 45 -0.09 -15.55 5.09
CA VAL A 45 -0.26 -14.19 4.57
C VAL A 45 -0.70 -13.25 5.70
N ASP A 46 0.21 -12.40 6.17
CA ASP A 46 -0.12 -11.24 7.00
C ASP A 46 -0.61 -10.11 6.10
N ALA A 47 -1.94 -9.98 6.02
CA ALA A 47 -2.60 -8.98 5.18
C ALA A 47 -2.63 -7.61 5.87
N GLY A 48 -1.57 -6.82 5.71
CA GLY A 48 -1.46 -5.45 6.21
C GLY A 48 -1.83 -4.37 5.17
N SER A 49 -2.11 -3.14 5.63
CA SER A 49 -2.39 -2.00 4.73
C SER A 49 -1.14 -1.31 4.19
N LYS A 50 0.00 -1.41 4.87
CA LYS A 50 1.27 -0.80 4.44
C LYS A 50 2.25 -1.85 3.93
N HIS A 51 2.30 -2.98 4.62
CA HIS A 51 3.17 -4.10 4.33
C HIS A 51 2.35 -5.38 4.25
N ILE A 52 2.82 -6.34 3.47
CA ILE A 52 2.30 -7.71 3.47
C ILE A 52 3.43 -8.61 3.93
N GLY A 53 3.20 -9.35 4.99
CA GLY A 53 4.08 -10.45 5.37
C GLY A 53 3.71 -11.70 4.60
N ILE A 54 4.71 -12.36 4.03
CA ILE A 54 4.53 -13.63 3.35
C ILE A 54 5.58 -14.64 3.83
N SER A 55 5.13 -15.83 4.16
CA SER A 55 6.01 -16.97 4.44
C SER A 55 5.42 -18.25 3.89
N ALA A 56 6.23 -19.04 3.19
CA ALA A 56 5.87 -20.38 2.71
C ALA A 56 6.72 -21.41 3.43
N THR A 57 6.08 -22.32 4.17
CA THR A 57 6.75 -23.25 5.09
C THR A 57 6.33 -24.69 4.85
N THR A 58 7.27 -25.61 5.07
CA THR A 58 6.97 -27.00 5.43
C THR A 58 6.95 -27.14 6.94
N SER A 59 6.71 -28.35 7.45
CA SER A 59 6.85 -28.68 8.88
C SER A 59 8.25 -28.38 9.43
N GLU A 60 9.29 -28.54 8.60
CA GLU A 60 10.69 -28.45 9.03
C GLU A 60 11.33 -27.09 8.74
N LYS A 61 11.05 -26.48 7.58
CA LYS A 61 11.78 -25.31 7.11
C LYS A 61 10.94 -24.31 6.33
N GLU A 62 11.40 -23.07 6.37
CA GLU A 62 10.89 -21.99 5.53
C GLU A 62 11.52 -22.05 4.14
N LEU A 63 10.68 -22.02 3.10
CA LEU A 63 11.09 -22.11 1.70
C LEU A 63 11.09 -20.74 1.01
N TYR A 64 10.24 -19.84 1.48
CA TYR A 64 10.15 -18.48 0.96
C TYR A 64 9.70 -17.52 2.05
N ALA A 65 10.32 -16.35 2.12
CA ALA A 65 9.94 -15.25 3.01
C ALA A 65 9.96 -13.94 2.24
N ALA A 66 8.93 -13.10 2.39
CA ALA A 66 8.91 -11.78 1.78
C ALA A 66 8.19 -10.74 2.65
N ASP A 67 8.68 -9.51 2.61
CA ASP A 67 7.99 -8.32 3.08
C ASP A 67 7.66 -7.44 1.88
N VAL A 68 6.37 -7.22 1.63
CA VAL A 68 5.88 -6.46 0.47
C VAL A 68 5.35 -5.10 0.89
N GLU A 69 6.10 -4.05 0.61
CA GLU A 69 5.65 -2.67 0.76
C GLU A 69 4.58 -2.33 -0.29
N LEU A 70 3.40 -1.99 0.19
CA LEU A 70 2.26 -1.56 -0.59
C LEU A 70 2.33 -0.09 -0.97
N ARG A 71 1.57 0.28 -2.00
CA ARG A 71 1.53 1.64 -2.52
C ARG A 71 0.60 2.52 -1.67
N ASN A 72 1.18 3.43 -0.90
CA ASN A 72 0.43 4.35 -0.01
C ASN A 72 0.09 5.72 -0.64
N ASP A 73 0.74 6.10 -1.73
CA ASP A 73 0.58 7.42 -2.38
C ASP A 73 -0.74 7.63 -3.17
N ILE A 74 -1.62 6.62 -3.22
CA ILE A 74 -2.80 6.62 -4.09
C ILE A 74 -3.82 7.64 -3.60
N VAL A 75 -4.06 7.68 -2.29
CA VAL A 75 -5.03 8.59 -1.67
C VAL A 75 -4.64 10.04 -1.96
N ASP A 76 -3.36 10.39 -1.79
CA ASP A 76 -2.82 11.72 -2.09
C ASP A 76 -2.94 12.08 -3.56
N LYS A 77 -2.67 11.12 -4.46
CA LYS A 77 -2.82 11.35 -5.90
C LYS A 77 -4.28 11.55 -6.30
N LEU A 78 -5.20 10.83 -5.68
CA LEU A 78 -6.64 10.97 -5.92
C LEU A 78 -7.19 12.29 -5.36
N SER A 79 -6.71 12.72 -4.19
CA SER A 79 -7.08 14.00 -3.58
C SER A 79 -6.56 15.18 -4.42
N THR A 80 -5.28 15.14 -4.83
CA THR A 80 -4.68 16.13 -5.74
C THR A 80 -5.45 16.21 -7.07
N ARG A 81 -5.82 15.06 -7.64
CA ARG A 81 -6.63 15.01 -8.87
C ARG A 81 -8.01 15.64 -8.69
N ARG A 82 -8.64 15.43 -7.52
CA ARG A 82 -9.95 16.00 -7.17
C ARG A 82 -9.87 17.52 -7.07
N GLU A 83 -8.85 18.03 -6.39
CA GLU A 83 -8.57 19.46 -6.24
C GLU A 83 -8.36 20.15 -7.59
N GLN A 84 -7.45 19.64 -8.42
CA GLN A 84 -7.19 20.19 -9.75
C GLN A 84 -8.44 20.25 -10.63
N ARG A 85 -9.32 19.23 -10.54
CA ARG A 85 -10.60 19.23 -11.25
C ARG A 85 -11.57 20.28 -10.71
N ARG A 86 -11.54 20.58 -9.41
CA ARG A 86 -12.34 21.66 -8.81
C ARG A 86 -11.83 23.02 -9.31
N THR A 87 -10.54 23.30 -9.20
CA THR A 87 -9.94 24.56 -9.67
C THR A 87 -10.16 24.80 -11.16
N ARG A 88 -10.07 23.75 -11.98
CA ARG A 88 -10.37 23.88 -13.41
C ARG A 88 -11.83 24.23 -13.67
N ARG A 89 -12.77 23.70 -12.88
CA ARG A 89 -14.20 24.03 -13.02
C ARG A 89 -14.54 25.42 -12.51
N SER A 90 -13.90 25.88 -11.43
CA SER A 90 -14.11 27.27 -10.98
C SER A 90 -13.65 28.30 -12.00
N ARG A 91 -12.64 27.95 -12.82
CA ARG A 91 -12.18 28.79 -13.94
C ARG A 91 -13.00 28.66 -15.23
N LEU A 92 -13.69 27.52 -15.44
CA LEU A 92 -14.44 27.24 -16.67
C LEU A 92 -15.94 27.29 -16.39
N ARG A 93 -16.56 28.43 -16.70
CA ARG A 93 -17.99 28.71 -16.46
C ARG A 93 -18.94 27.66 -17.08
N TYR A 94 -18.57 27.09 -18.22
CA TYR A 94 -19.39 26.13 -18.97
C TYR A 94 -19.31 24.67 -18.47
N ARG A 95 -18.42 24.33 -17.53
CA ARG A 95 -18.16 22.92 -17.16
C ARG A 95 -18.67 22.54 -15.77
N LYS A 96 -19.99 22.35 -15.66
CA LYS A 96 -20.67 21.89 -14.42
C LYS A 96 -20.19 20.51 -13.95
N ALA A 97 -20.33 20.23 -12.66
CA ALA A 97 -20.02 18.94 -12.07
C ALA A 97 -21.10 17.89 -12.41
N ARG A 98 -20.69 16.71 -12.89
CA ARG A 98 -21.60 15.60 -13.21
C ARG A 98 -21.45 14.48 -12.19
N PHE A 99 -22.11 14.61 -11.04
CA PHE A 99 -22.04 13.61 -9.96
C PHE A 99 -22.76 12.31 -10.33
N ASN A 100 -23.88 12.43 -11.07
CA ASN A 100 -24.72 11.30 -11.48
C ASN A 100 -24.02 10.35 -12.48
N ASN A 101 -22.97 10.83 -13.18
CA ASN A 101 -22.21 10.02 -14.14
C ASN A 101 -21.26 9.01 -13.46
N ARG A 102 -21.24 8.93 -12.13
CA ARG A 102 -20.42 7.95 -11.37
C ARG A 102 -21.14 6.61 -11.20
N ILE A 103 -21.64 6.05 -12.31
CA ILE A 103 -22.41 4.80 -12.30
C ILE A 103 -21.55 3.64 -11.80
N SER A 104 -20.25 3.64 -12.09
CA SER A 104 -19.33 2.57 -11.65
C SER A 104 -19.29 2.40 -10.13
N SER A 105 -19.44 3.47 -9.34
CA SER A 105 -19.43 3.39 -7.88
C SER A 105 -20.73 2.89 -7.28
N LYS A 106 -21.78 2.73 -8.09
CA LYS A 106 -23.08 2.19 -7.67
C LYS A 106 -23.19 0.67 -7.91
N ARG A 107 -22.20 0.05 -8.54
CA ARG A 107 -22.20 -1.39 -8.81
C ARG A 107 -21.92 -2.17 -7.52
N LYS A 108 -22.62 -3.28 -7.32
CA LYS A 108 -22.37 -4.22 -6.21
C LYS A 108 -20.92 -4.70 -6.26
N GLY A 109 -20.27 -4.80 -5.10
CA GLY A 109 -18.85 -5.18 -4.99
C GLY A 109 -17.85 -4.08 -5.40
N TRP A 110 -18.31 -2.85 -5.66
CA TRP A 110 -17.40 -1.74 -5.93
C TRP A 110 -16.58 -1.40 -4.68
N LEU A 111 -15.25 -1.42 -4.85
CA LEU A 111 -14.30 -0.96 -3.84
C LEU A 111 -13.62 0.32 -4.28
N ALA A 112 -13.21 1.13 -3.29
CA ALA A 112 -12.43 2.32 -3.55
C ALA A 112 -11.11 1.94 -4.25
N PRO A 113 -10.64 2.70 -5.26
CA PRO A 113 -9.44 2.32 -6.04
C PRO A 113 -8.16 2.12 -5.21
N SER A 114 -8.06 2.76 -4.05
CA SER A 114 -6.96 2.54 -3.09
C SER A 114 -7.04 1.18 -2.42
N VAL A 115 -8.23 0.76 -1.96
CA VAL A 115 -8.49 -0.55 -1.36
C VAL A 115 -8.25 -1.64 -2.41
N GLU A 116 -8.86 -1.49 -3.59
CA GLU A 116 -8.76 -2.43 -4.69
C GLU A 116 -7.30 -2.65 -5.13
N ASN A 117 -6.49 -1.59 -5.19
CA ASN A 117 -5.07 -1.75 -5.53
C ASN A 117 -4.30 -2.55 -4.48
N LYS A 118 -4.62 -2.42 -3.19
CA LYS A 118 -3.98 -3.21 -2.14
C LYS A 118 -4.39 -4.66 -2.24
N ILE A 119 -5.69 -4.96 -2.36
CA ILE A 119 -6.21 -6.33 -2.53
C ILE A 119 -5.57 -6.99 -3.77
N GLN A 120 -5.59 -6.30 -4.91
CA GLN A 120 -4.99 -6.84 -6.14
C GLN A 120 -3.49 -7.10 -5.99
N THR A 121 -2.78 -6.29 -5.19
CA THR A 121 -1.35 -6.52 -4.93
C THR A 121 -1.15 -7.78 -4.08
N HIS A 122 -1.97 -8.03 -3.06
CA HIS A 122 -1.94 -9.29 -2.31
C HIS A 122 -2.18 -10.49 -3.23
N LEU A 123 -3.24 -10.45 -4.05
CA LEU A 123 -3.56 -11.51 -5.01
C LEU A 123 -2.41 -11.75 -6.00
N THR A 124 -1.81 -10.68 -6.54
CA THR A 124 -0.66 -10.79 -7.47
C THR A 124 0.56 -11.43 -6.80
N VAL A 125 0.79 -11.15 -5.51
CA VAL A 125 1.92 -11.73 -4.75
C VAL A 125 1.67 -13.22 -4.53
N VAL A 126 0.47 -13.60 -4.08
CA VAL A 126 0.08 -15.01 -3.91
C VAL A 126 0.17 -15.77 -5.24
N GLU A 127 -0.41 -15.22 -6.32
CA GLU A 127 -0.36 -15.81 -7.67
C GLU A 127 1.08 -16.07 -8.13
N LYS A 128 1.99 -15.11 -7.90
CA LYS A 128 3.40 -15.28 -8.25
C LYS A 128 4.07 -16.42 -7.49
N ILE A 129 3.71 -16.64 -6.23
CA ILE A 129 4.29 -17.70 -5.41
C ILE A 129 3.80 -19.07 -5.87
N HIS A 130 2.51 -19.17 -6.18
CA HIS A 130 1.91 -20.39 -6.75
C HIS A 130 2.55 -20.80 -8.09
N LYS A 131 3.17 -19.87 -8.84
CA LYS A 131 3.88 -20.18 -10.09
C LYS A 131 5.16 -20.98 -9.90
N PHE A 132 5.79 -20.95 -8.72
CA PHE A 132 7.07 -21.63 -8.49
C PHE A 132 7.12 -22.49 -7.22
N LEU A 133 6.10 -22.42 -6.36
CA LEU A 133 5.92 -23.32 -5.21
C LEU A 133 4.54 -24.00 -5.29
N PRO A 134 4.46 -25.33 -5.10
CA PRO A 134 3.19 -26.05 -5.00
C PRO A 134 2.59 -25.83 -3.60
N ILE A 135 1.87 -24.72 -3.45
CA ILE A 135 1.18 -24.38 -2.21
C ILE A 135 -0.06 -25.26 -2.07
N THR A 136 -0.19 -25.95 -0.95
CA THR A 136 -1.32 -26.85 -0.65
C THR A 136 -2.39 -26.19 0.20
N ASN A 137 -2.01 -25.24 1.05
CA ASN A 137 -2.92 -24.51 1.93
C ASN A 137 -2.48 -23.05 2.08
N ILE A 138 -3.44 -22.13 2.05
CA ILE A 138 -3.22 -20.70 2.29
C ILE A 138 -3.91 -20.31 3.59
N VAL A 139 -3.16 -19.73 4.53
CA VAL A 139 -3.70 -19.17 5.77
C VAL A 139 -3.55 -17.66 5.71
N VAL A 140 -4.66 -16.94 5.85
CA VAL A 140 -4.68 -15.48 5.81
C VAL A 140 -5.07 -14.92 7.17
N GLU A 141 -4.32 -13.93 7.67
CA GLU A 141 -4.79 -13.19 8.84
C GLU A 141 -5.98 -12.29 8.46
N THR A 142 -7.13 -12.54 9.10
CA THR A 142 -8.34 -11.72 8.96
C THR A 142 -8.66 -11.02 10.29
N ALA A 143 -9.35 -9.87 10.21
CA ALA A 143 -9.29 -8.81 11.23
C ALA A 143 -9.67 -9.22 12.66
N SER A 144 -9.00 -8.53 13.59
CA SER A 144 -9.41 -8.32 14.98
C SER A 144 -10.81 -7.71 14.99
N PHE A 145 -11.72 -8.33 15.75
CA PHE A 145 -12.95 -7.79 16.29
C PHE A 145 -13.51 -6.49 15.67
N ASP A 146 -14.71 -6.55 15.09
CA ASP A 146 -15.40 -5.35 14.63
C ASP A 146 -15.73 -4.43 15.81
N ILE A 147 -14.94 -3.36 15.98
CA ILE A 147 -15.04 -2.41 17.08
C ILE A 147 -16.42 -1.71 17.09
N GLN A 148 -17.07 -1.55 15.93
CA GLN A 148 -18.40 -0.95 15.87
C GLN A 148 -19.47 -1.94 16.32
N LYS A 149 -19.35 -3.20 15.92
CA LYS A 149 -20.24 -4.28 16.39
C LYS A 149 -20.05 -4.59 17.89
N ILE A 150 -18.84 -4.41 18.43
CA ILE A 150 -18.60 -4.50 19.88
C ILE A 150 -19.25 -3.34 20.63
N LYS A 151 -19.26 -2.12 20.07
CA LYS A 151 -19.89 -0.95 20.69
C LYS A 151 -21.41 -0.96 20.55
N ASN A 152 -21.95 -1.51 19.46
CA ASN A 152 -23.37 -1.66 19.23
C ASN A 152 -23.65 -2.98 18.46
N PRO A 153 -24.03 -4.05 19.17
CA PRO A 153 -24.20 -5.40 18.60
C PRO A 153 -25.28 -5.54 17.53
N SER A 154 -26.26 -4.63 17.50
CA SER A 154 -27.39 -4.63 16.57
C SER A 154 -27.17 -3.79 15.30
N ILE A 155 -25.96 -3.27 15.08
CA ILE A 155 -25.68 -2.39 13.94
C ILE A 155 -26.04 -3.04 12.59
N SER A 156 -26.84 -2.34 11.79
CA SER A 156 -27.21 -2.71 10.43
C SER A 156 -26.36 -2.00 9.36
N ASN A 157 -26.39 -2.48 8.11
CA ASN A 157 -25.55 -1.98 7.00
C ASN A 157 -25.67 -0.47 6.72
N GLU A 158 -26.81 0.15 7.04
CA GLU A 158 -27.07 1.58 6.83
C GLU A 158 -26.43 2.43 7.95
N GLU A 159 -26.45 1.91 9.18
CA GLU A 159 -25.85 2.54 10.36
C GLU A 159 -24.31 2.54 10.29
N TYR A 160 -23.69 1.56 9.62
CA TYR A 160 -22.25 1.59 9.28
C TYR A 160 -21.85 2.78 8.41
N GLN A 161 -22.73 3.23 7.50
CA GLN A 161 -22.44 4.32 6.56
C GLN A 161 -22.83 5.68 7.11
N GLN A 162 -23.88 5.75 7.93
CA GLN A 162 -24.45 7.00 8.45
C GLN A 162 -23.86 7.40 9.83
N GLY A 163 -23.44 6.44 10.67
CA GLY A 163 -22.85 6.72 11.99
C GLY A 163 -23.77 7.56 12.89
N GLU A 164 -23.21 8.31 13.85
CA GLU A 164 -23.96 9.21 14.77
C GLU A 164 -24.77 10.34 14.08
N GLN A 165 -24.78 10.41 12.74
CA GLN A 165 -25.47 11.44 11.95
C GLN A 165 -26.85 10.99 11.45
N LEU A 166 -27.36 9.83 11.90
CA LEU A 166 -28.60 9.20 11.41
C LEU A 166 -29.81 10.14 11.35
N ASP A 167 -29.88 11.15 12.22
CA ASP A 167 -31.00 12.10 12.28
C ASP A 167 -30.74 13.48 11.62
N PHE A 168 -29.60 13.68 10.96
CA PHE A 168 -29.22 14.97 10.39
C PHE A 168 -29.11 14.96 8.87
N PHE A 169 -29.74 15.94 8.21
CA PHE A 169 -29.76 16.07 6.76
C PHE A 169 -28.38 16.33 6.15
N ASN A 170 -27.48 16.97 6.91
CA ASN A 170 -26.13 17.26 6.48
C ASN A 170 -25.12 17.29 7.64
N VAL A 171 -23.87 16.95 7.34
CA VAL A 171 -22.75 16.92 8.31
C VAL A 171 -22.60 18.25 9.05
N ARG A 172 -22.84 19.37 8.35
CA ARG A 172 -22.69 20.72 8.92
C ARG A 172 -23.72 20.96 10.02
N GLU A 173 -24.96 20.58 9.81
CA GLU A 173 -26.07 20.71 10.75
C GLU A 173 -25.84 19.84 11.98
N TYR A 174 -25.42 18.59 11.80
CA TYR A 174 -25.02 17.73 12.91
C TYR A 174 -23.95 18.40 13.80
N ILE A 175 -22.93 19.01 13.20
CA ILE A 175 -21.84 19.66 13.96
C ILE A 175 -22.33 20.91 14.67
N LEU A 176 -23.14 21.73 14.00
CA LEU A 176 -23.72 22.92 14.63
C LEU A 176 -24.59 22.50 15.82
N PHE A 177 -25.40 21.45 15.67
CA PHE A 177 -26.22 20.91 16.75
C PHE A 177 -25.37 20.34 17.89
N ARG A 178 -24.38 19.48 17.59
CA ARG A 178 -23.43 18.92 18.57
C ARG A 178 -22.72 20.00 19.38
N ASP A 179 -22.34 21.09 18.71
CA ASP A 179 -21.63 22.23 19.31
C ASP A 179 -22.60 23.26 19.92
N GLY A 180 -23.89 22.92 20.05
CA GLY A 180 -24.92 23.76 20.67
C GLY A 180 -25.19 25.07 19.95
N HIS A 181 -24.92 25.15 18.64
CA HIS A 181 -24.95 26.37 17.84
C HIS A 181 -24.08 27.50 18.44
N THR A 182 -22.96 27.13 19.06
CA THR A 182 -22.03 28.09 19.65
C THR A 182 -20.61 27.91 19.12
N CYS A 183 -19.89 29.02 18.98
CA CYS A 183 -18.48 28.99 18.62
C CYS A 183 -17.67 28.30 19.72
N GLN A 184 -16.94 27.25 19.37
CA GLN A 184 -16.18 26.45 20.33
C GLN A 184 -14.91 27.14 20.84
N HIS A 185 -14.45 28.19 20.15
CA HIS A 185 -13.32 29.01 20.62
C HIS A 185 -13.78 30.14 21.56
N CYS A 186 -14.62 31.05 21.07
CA CYS A 186 -15.01 32.24 21.84
C CYS A 186 -16.26 32.04 22.70
N LYS A 187 -16.97 30.91 22.57
CA LYS A 187 -18.20 30.59 23.32
C LYS A 187 -19.24 31.73 23.28
N GLY A 188 -19.41 32.36 22.12
CA GLY A 188 -20.35 33.48 21.92
C GLY A 188 -19.83 34.87 22.27
N LYS A 189 -18.60 35.02 22.79
CA LYS A 189 -18.03 36.34 23.16
C LYS A 189 -17.93 37.35 21.99
N SER A 190 -17.75 36.87 20.76
CA SER A 190 -17.68 37.73 19.57
C SER A 190 -19.04 38.32 19.14
N LYS A 191 -20.17 37.82 19.70
CA LYS A 191 -21.56 38.17 19.30
C LYS A 191 -21.88 37.99 17.81
N ASP A 192 -21.01 37.28 17.10
CA ASP A 192 -21.12 37.04 15.67
C ASP A 192 -22.11 35.90 15.40
N LYS A 193 -23.18 36.21 14.67
CA LYS A 193 -24.28 35.29 14.36
C LYS A 193 -23.91 34.28 13.28
N VAL A 194 -22.86 34.52 12.49
CA VAL A 194 -22.48 33.66 11.38
C VAL A 194 -21.55 32.56 11.86
N LEU A 195 -22.04 31.32 11.84
CA LEU A 195 -21.27 30.13 12.21
C LEU A 195 -20.75 29.38 10.98
N ASN A 196 -19.51 28.91 11.09
CA ASN A 196 -18.80 28.13 10.09
C ASN A 196 -18.27 26.83 10.68
N VAL A 197 -18.34 25.77 9.89
CA VAL A 197 -17.74 24.48 10.24
C VAL A 197 -16.33 24.44 9.70
N HIS A 198 -15.36 24.39 10.60
CA HIS A 198 -13.93 24.39 10.33
C HIS A 198 -13.35 22.98 10.43
N HIS A 199 -12.32 22.69 9.63
CA HIS A 199 -11.56 21.44 9.68
C HIS A 199 -10.38 21.57 10.63
N ILE A 200 -10.36 20.83 11.74
CA ILE A 200 -9.26 20.83 12.73
C ILE A 200 -7.94 20.44 12.06
N GLU A 201 -7.93 19.33 11.33
CA GLU A 201 -6.86 18.98 10.40
C GLU A 201 -7.34 19.22 8.96
N SER A 202 -6.43 19.60 8.07
CA SER A 202 -6.74 19.83 6.66
C SER A 202 -7.65 18.74 6.08
N ARG A 203 -8.63 19.10 5.26
CA ARG A 203 -9.52 18.13 4.61
C ARG A 203 -8.78 17.03 3.84
N LYS A 204 -7.55 17.31 3.38
CA LYS A 204 -6.70 16.34 2.67
C LYS A 204 -6.24 15.20 3.58
N THR A 205 -5.88 15.50 4.82
CA THR A 205 -5.40 14.53 5.82
C THR A 205 -6.54 14.00 6.67
N GLY A 206 -7.36 14.91 7.20
CA GLY A 206 -8.41 14.61 8.17
C GLY A 206 -9.77 14.28 7.57
N GLY A 207 -10.04 14.60 6.30
CA GLY A 207 -11.36 14.36 5.67
C GLY A 207 -12.50 15.14 6.33
N ASP A 208 -13.75 14.72 6.08
CA ASP A 208 -14.97 15.41 6.55
C ASP A 208 -15.67 14.65 7.69
N SER A 209 -14.96 13.81 8.46
CA SER A 209 -15.58 13.15 9.61
C SER A 209 -15.96 14.17 10.68
N PRO A 210 -17.09 14.01 11.39
CA PRO A 210 -17.48 14.99 12.42
C PRO A 210 -16.44 15.23 13.50
N ASN A 211 -15.65 14.22 13.87
CA ASN A 211 -14.54 14.35 14.84
C ASN A 211 -13.38 15.23 14.34
N ASN A 212 -13.32 15.55 13.05
CA ASN A 212 -12.34 16.47 12.45
C ASN A 212 -12.93 17.88 12.22
N LEU A 213 -14.18 18.10 12.64
CA LEU A 213 -14.90 19.32 12.34
C LEU A 213 -15.34 20.01 13.62
N ILE A 214 -15.30 21.34 13.62
CA ILE A 214 -15.59 22.18 14.78
C ILE A 214 -16.33 23.45 14.35
N THR A 215 -17.27 23.91 15.17
CA THR A 215 -18.00 25.15 14.93
C THR A 215 -17.20 26.37 15.40
N LEU A 216 -16.97 27.33 14.50
CA LEU A 216 -16.38 28.63 14.78
C LEU A 216 -17.27 29.74 14.23
N CYS A 217 -17.38 30.87 14.91
CA CYS A 217 -17.97 32.06 14.31
C CYS A 217 -17.04 32.64 13.22
N GLU A 218 -17.57 33.47 12.32
CA GLU A 218 -16.81 34.00 11.18
C GLU A 218 -15.57 34.79 11.61
N THR A 219 -15.70 35.62 12.64
CA THR A 219 -14.60 36.35 13.30
C THR A 219 -13.46 35.43 13.74
N CYS A 220 -13.74 34.42 14.58
CA CYS A 220 -12.75 33.44 15.03
C CYS A 220 -12.20 32.59 13.88
N HIS A 221 -13.03 32.25 12.90
CA HIS A 221 -12.60 31.46 11.75
C HIS A 221 -11.56 32.23 10.91
N LYS A 222 -11.78 33.53 10.67
CA LYS A 222 -10.81 34.39 9.96
C LYS A 222 -9.52 34.59 10.77
N ALA A 223 -9.66 34.85 12.07
CA ALA A 223 -8.52 35.01 12.99
C ALA A 223 -7.63 33.76 13.04
N TYR A 224 -8.23 32.56 13.04
CA TYR A 224 -7.48 31.30 12.94
C TYR A 224 -6.67 31.20 11.63
N HIS A 225 -7.27 31.52 10.48
CA HIS A 225 -6.54 31.49 9.19
C HIS A 225 -5.45 32.57 9.08
N ARG A 226 -5.52 33.62 9.91
CA ARG A 226 -4.46 34.63 10.04
C ARG A 226 -3.36 34.24 11.04
N GLY A 227 -3.52 33.13 11.77
CA GLY A 227 -2.56 32.67 12.76
C GLY A 227 -2.61 33.42 14.10
N GLU A 228 -3.71 34.11 14.40
CA GLU A 228 -3.86 34.89 15.63
C GLU A 228 -4.05 34.02 16.88
N PHE A 229 -4.51 32.77 16.71
CA PHE A 229 -4.61 31.79 17.78
C PHE A 229 -4.64 30.36 17.24
N GLU A 230 -4.32 29.39 18.09
CA GLU A 230 -4.41 27.96 17.79
C GLU A 230 -5.62 27.31 18.48
N LEU A 231 -6.19 26.29 17.84
CA LEU A 231 -7.28 25.51 18.41
C LEU A 231 -6.72 24.38 19.30
N ASN A 232 -7.01 24.42 20.59
CA ASN A 232 -6.62 23.38 21.56
C ASN A 232 -7.46 22.09 21.45
N VAL A 233 -8.13 21.85 20.32
CA VAL A 233 -9.01 20.69 20.12
C VAL A 233 -8.26 19.66 19.30
N LYS A 234 -7.96 18.51 19.92
CA LYS A 234 -7.39 17.37 19.22
C LYS A 234 -8.51 16.50 18.65
N ARG A 235 -8.32 16.06 17.42
CA ARG A 235 -9.22 15.13 16.74
C ARG A 235 -9.36 13.82 17.54
N GLY A 236 -10.58 13.34 17.72
CA GLY A 236 -10.86 12.03 18.34
C GLY A 236 -10.36 10.84 17.51
N LYS A 237 -10.19 9.67 18.14
CA LYS A 237 -9.70 8.45 17.46
C LYS A 237 -10.57 8.11 16.25
N SER A 238 -9.93 7.90 15.10
CA SER A 238 -10.60 7.58 13.84
C SER A 238 -10.63 6.07 13.60
N PHE A 239 -11.82 5.49 13.44
CA PHE A 239 -11.98 4.06 13.14
C PHE A 239 -11.85 3.71 11.65
N ARG A 240 -11.59 4.69 10.79
CA ARG A 240 -11.47 4.48 9.34
C ARG A 240 -10.44 3.42 8.96
N ASP A 241 -9.30 3.40 9.65
CA ASP A 241 -8.23 2.46 9.34
C ASP A 241 -8.62 1.03 9.72
N ALA A 242 -9.32 0.85 10.84
CA ALA A 242 -9.85 -0.46 11.25
C ALA A 242 -10.93 -0.96 10.28
N ALA A 243 -11.90 -0.12 9.92
CA ALA A 243 -12.93 -0.46 8.93
C ALA A 243 -12.32 -0.76 7.55
N PHE A 244 -11.31 0.01 7.14
CA PHE A 244 -10.54 -0.24 5.92
C PHE A 244 -9.86 -1.62 5.96
N MET A 245 -9.21 -1.97 7.08
CA MET A 245 -8.56 -3.27 7.25
C MET A 245 -9.58 -4.42 7.22
N GLY A 246 -10.74 -4.25 7.86
CA GLY A 246 -11.83 -5.23 7.84
C GLY A 246 -12.32 -5.51 6.42
N ILE A 247 -12.71 -4.46 5.68
CA ILE A 247 -13.18 -4.58 4.29
C ILE A 247 -12.10 -5.23 3.41
N MET A 248 -10.85 -4.79 3.54
CA MET A 248 -9.74 -5.30 2.73
C MET A 248 -9.48 -6.78 2.97
N ARG A 249 -9.38 -7.21 4.24
CA ARG A 249 -9.07 -8.59 4.63
C ARG A 249 -10.19 -9.55 4.26
N TRP A 250 -11.46 -9.17 4.48
CA TRP A 250 -12.62 -9.97 4.07
C TRP A 250 -12.69 -10.15 2.55
N ASN A 251 -12.59 -9.05 1.78
CA ASN A 251 -12.61 -9.16 0.32
C ASN A 251 -11.41 -9.93 -0.23
N LEU A 252 -10.23 -9.84 0.41
CA LEU A 252 -9.07 -10.62 0.04
C LEU A 252 -9.33 -12.12 0.26
N TYR A 253 -9.85 -12.48 1.43
CA TYR A 253 -10.16 -13.86 1.78
C TYR A 253 -11.21 -14.47 0.85
N ASP A 254 -12.32 -13.78 0.61
CA ASP A 254 -13.39 -14.26 -0.27
C ASP A 254 -12.86 -14.48 -1.71
N ARG A 255 -12.06 -13.54 -2.22
CA ARG A 255 -11.45 -13.70 -3.55
C ARG A 255 -10.45 -14.85 -3.61
N LEU A 256 -9.66 -15.06 -2.56
CA LEU A 256 -8.72 -16.18 -2.50
C LEU A 256 -9.45 -17.52 -2.48
N LYS A 257 -10.54 -17.65 -1.71
CA LYS A 257 -11.40 -18.84 -1.69
C LYS A 257 -11.98 -19.19 -3.06
N HIS A 258 -12.32 -18.18 -3.87
CA HIS A 258 -12.81 -18.42 -5.22
C HIS A 258 -11.73 -18.87 -6.21
N ILE A 259 -10.46 -18.50 -5.96
CA ILE A 259 -9.33 -18.81 -6.87
C ILE A 259 -8.65 -20.12 -6.47
N TYR A 260 -8.55 -20.41 -5.18
CA TYR A 260 -7.80 -21.54 -4.63
C TYR A 260 -8.68 -22.41 -3.73
N PRO A 261 -8.53 -23.75 -3.77
CA PRO A 261 -9.42 -24.66 -3.07
C PRO A 261 -9.26 -24.64 -1.54
N ASN A 262 -8.02 -24.48 -1.04
CA ASN A 262 -7.69 -24.61 0.38
C ASN A 262 -7.23 -23.28 0.96
N VAL A 263 -8.19 -22.49 1.45
CA VAL A 263 -7.93 -21.18 2.08
C VAL A 263 -8.62 -21.10 3.43
N SER A 264 -7.81 -20.98 4.49
CA SER A 264 -8.27 -20.78 5.86
C SER A 264 -7.91 -19.39 6.38
N MET A 265 -8.54 -19.00 7.48
CA MET A 265 -8.30 -17.73 8.14
C MET A 265 -7.78 -17.93 9.56
N THR A 266 -6.99 -16.98 10.03
CA THR A 266 -6.55 -16.89 11.43
C THR A 266 -6.74 -15.47 11.94
N PHE A 267 -6.63 -15.29 13.26
CA PHE A 267 -6.83 -14.02 13.93
C PHE A 267 -5.51 -13.49 14.49
N GLY A 268 -5.36 -12.15 14.47
CA GLY A 268 -4.13 -11.49 14.92
C GLY A 268 -3.75 -11.74 16.40
N TYR A 269 -4.70 -12.10 17.26
CA TYR A 269 -4.36 -12.44 18.66
C TYR A 269 -3.71 -13.82 18.77
N ILE A 270 -4.09 -14.77 17.91
CA ILE A 270 -3.49 -16.10 17.83
C ILE A 270 -2.06 -15.97 17.33
N THR A 271 -1.87 -15.24 16.22
CA THR A 271 -0.54 -15.01 15.63
C THR A 271 0.40 -14.31 16.61
N LYS A 272 -0.10 -13.29 17.33
CA LYS A 272 0.65 -12.63 18.40
C LYS A 272 1.03 -13.60 19.52
N ASN A 273 0.11 -14.42 20.00
CA ASN A 273 0.37 -15.39 21.05
C ASN A 273 1.46 -16.38 20.61
N THR A 274 1.29 -17.00 19.45
CA THR A 274 2.27 -17.91 18.85
C THR A 274 3.65 -17.25 18.71
N ARG A 275 3.70 -15.99 18.27
CA ARG A 275 4.98 -15.26 18.15
C ARG A 275 5.68 -15.08 19.51
N ILE A 276 4.93 -14.71 20.55
CA ILE A 276 5.47 -14.50 21.91
C ILE A 276 5.91 -15.83 22.53
N THR A 277 5.08 -16.87 22.46
CA THR A 277 5.41 -18.21 23.00
C THR A 277 6.70 -18.77 22.38
N ASN A 278 6.99 -18.44 21.12
CA ASN A 278 8.18 -18.89 20.41
C ASN A 278 9.35 -17.88 20.42
N ASN A 279 9.26 -16.79 21.21
CA ASN A 279 10.30 -15.74 21.33
C ASN A 279 10.78 -15.17 19.98
N LEU A 280 9.84 -14.92 19.06
CA LEU A 280 10.14 -14.47 17.71
C LEU A 280 10.07 -12.93 17.55
N PRO A 281 10.96 -12.32 16.75
CA PRO A 281 10.97 -10.88 16.54
C PRO A 281 9.73 -10.39 15.78
N LYS A 282 9.35 -9.14 16.02
CA LYS A 282 8.16 -8.52 15.39
C LYS A 282 8.50 -8.01 13.99
N GLU A 283 8.36 -8.88 13.01
CA GLU A 283 8.57 -8.59 11.59
C GLU A 283 7.43 -9.19 10.76
N HIS A 284 7.04 -8.53 9.67
CA HIS A 284 5.88 -8.94 8.87
C HIS A 284 6.00 -10.38 8.32
N TYR A 285 7.17 -10.74 7.78
CA TYR A 285 7.40 -12.11 7.27
C TYR A 285 7.48 -13.15 8.40
N VAL A 286 7.83 -12.76 9.62
CA VAL A 286 7.84 -13.64 10.80
C VAL A 286 6.42 -13.88 11.31
N ASP A 287 5.59 -12.84 11.35
CA ASP A 287 4.16 -12.98 11.63
C ASP A 287 3.49 -13.91 10.59
N ALA A 288 3.86 -13.77 9.31
CA ALA A 288 3.42 -14.68 8.25
C ALA A 288 3.87 -16.13 8.45
N ARG A 289 5.05 -16.36 9.00
CA ARG A 289 5.52 -17.72 9.36
C ARG A 289 4.73 -18.32 10.53
N CYS A 290 4.33 -17.50 11.50
CA CYS A 290 3.39 -17.95 12.53
C CYS A 290 2.02 -18.31 11.92
N ILE A 291 1.55 -17.51 10.95
CA ILE A 291 0.28 -17.72 10.24
C ILE A 291 0.29 -19.03 9.44
N SER A 292 1.42 -19.43 8.84
CA SER A 292 1.51 -20.66 8.05
C SER A 292 1.35 -21.95 8.88
N GLY A 293 1.35 -21.84 10.22
CA GLY A 293 1.20 -22.95 11.15
C GLY A 293 2.51 -23.61 11.59
N ASN A 294 3.66 -23.18 11.06
CA ASN A 294 4.98 -23.75 11.38
C ASN A 294 5.94 -22.67 11.94
N PRO A 295 5.69 -22.11 13.13
CA PRO A 295 6.49 -21.00 13.68
C PRO A 295 7.95 -21.39 13.98
N VAL A 296 8.20 -22.66 14.30
CA VAL A 296 9.52 -23.21 14.66
C VAL A 296 10.32 -23.66 13.42
N ALA A 297 9.72 -23.62 12.23
CA ALA A 297 10.39 -24.00 10.99
C ALA A 297 11.70 -23.21 10.81
N LYS A 298 12.76 -23.93 10.41
CA LYS A 298 14.10 -23.35 10.22
C LYS A 298 14.01 -22.16 9.24
N PRO A 299 14.34 -20.93 9.68
CA PRO A 299 14.24 -19.75 8.84
C PRO A 299 15.27 -19.76 7.72
N LEU A 300 14.99 -19.04 6.63
CA LEU A 300 15.89 -18.91 5.48
C LEU A 300 17.19 -18.15 5.76
N GLY A 301 17.23 -17.32 6.82
CA GLY A 301 18.33 -16.38 7.10
C GLY A 301 18.32 -15.12 6.21
N TYR A 302 17.36 -15.04 5.27
CA TYR A 302 17.13 -13.88 4.41
C TYR A 302 15.67 -13.82 4.00
N TYR A 303 15.22 -12.66 3.54
CA TYR A 303 13.88 -12.45 3.01
C TYR A 303 13.93 -11.59 1.74
N PHE A 304 12.86 -11.65 0.94
CA PHE A 304 12.70 -10.79 -0.22
C PHE A 304 11.92 -9.54 0.16
N TYR A 305 12.60 -8.40 0.17
CA TYR A 305 11.92 -7.12 0.24
C TYR A 305 11.35 -6.77 -1.12
N GLN A 306 10.05 -6.48 -1.16
CA GLN A 306 9.34 -6.17 -2.37
C GLN A 306 8.67 -4.81 -2.27
N LYS A 307 8.78 -3.97 -3.30
CA LYS A 307 8.17 -2.64 -3.32
C LYS A 307 7.20 -2.50 -4.49
N LYS A 308 5.91 -2.29 -4.19
CA LYS A 308 4.90 -2.01 -5.21
C LYS A 308 5.04 -0.58 -5.73
N VAL A 309 5.53 -0.45 -6.96
CA VAL A 309 5.72 0.86 -7.60
C VAL A 309 4.61 1.19 -8.60
N ARG A 310 4.49 2.49 -8.89
CA ARG A 310 3.57 2.98 -9.92
C ARG A 310 4.14 2.69 -11.32
N CYS A 311 3.41 1.92 -12.13
CA CYS A 311 3.86 1.56 -13.49
C CYS A 311 4.01 2.76 -14.43
N GLN A 312 3.07 3.72 -14.38
CA GLN A 312 3.08 4.86 -15.30
C GLN A 312 2.50 6.13 -14.68
N ASN A 313 3.15 7.25 -14.96
CA ASN A 313 2.62 8.56 -14.65
C ASN A 313 1.70 9.05 -15.76
N ARG A 314 0.39 9.13 -15.48
CA ARG A 314 -0.63 9.66 -16.40
C ARG A 314 -0.84 11.17 -16.29
N GLN A 315 -0.09 11.85 -15.42
CA GLN A 315 -0.14 13.30 -15.31
C GLN A 315 0.69 13.91 -16.45
N ILE A 316 0.07 14.75 -17.28
CA ILE A 316 0.72 15.35 -18.45
C ILE A 316 1.65 16.50 -18.04
N HIS A 317 1.19 17.37 -17.14
CA HIS A 317 1.93 18.57 -16.72
C HIS A 317 2.18 18.57 -15.21
N LYS A 318 3.32 19.12 -14.78
CA LYS A 318 3.56 19.43 -13.36
C LYS A 318 2.57 20.49 -12.86
N VAL A 319 2.37 20.50 -11.54
CA VAL A 319 1.44 21.44 -10.89
C VAL A 319 1.98 22.86 -10.93
N ASN A 320 3.27 23.00 -10.60
CA ASN A 320 3.95 24.29 -10.52
C ASN A 320 4.15 24.87 -11.93
N PHE A 321 3.98 26.19 -12.01
CA PHE A 321 4.30 26.96 -13.19
C PHE A 321 5.80 27.29 -13.21
N LEU A 322 6.37 27.32 -14.39
CA LEU A 322 7.67 27.91 -14.65
C LEU A 322 7.54 29.44 -14.70
N LYS A 323 8.68 30.14 -14.63
CA LYS A 323 8.74 31.59 -14.89
C LYS A 323 8.07 31.88 -16.25
N GLY A 324 7.17 32.86 -16.29
CA GLY A 324 6.37 33.18 -17.48
C GLY A 324 5.08 32.36 -17.66
N GLY A 325 4.57 31.68 -16.61
CA GLY A 325 3.22 31.09 -16.61
C GLY A 325 3.08 29.79 -17.42
N ARG A 326 4.18 29.22 -17.92
CA ARG A 326 4.18 27.96 -18.68
C ARG A 326 4.20 26.76 -17.73
N LYS A 327 3.46 25.70 -18.05
CA LYS A 327 3.51 24.44 -17.29
C LYS A 327 4.54 23.49 -17.87
N LYS A 328 5.43 22.97 -17.02
CA LYS A 328 6.40 21.94 -17.42
C LYS A 328 5.69 20.62 -17.74
N LEU A 329 6.01 20.01 -18.87
CA LEU A 329 5.61 18.63 -19.16
C LEU A 329 6.21 17.66 -18.13
N ASN A 330 5.42 16.69 -17.70
CA ASN A 330 5.79 15.65 -16.75
C ASN A 330 6.10 14.32 -17.45
N GLN A 331 5.87 14.25 -18.76
CA GLN A 331 6.18 13.11 -19.60
C GLN A 331 7.65 13.20 -20.02
N ALA A 332 8.42 12.19 -19.64
CA ALA A 332 9.75 11.96 -20.19
C ALA A 332 9.65 10.85 -21.24
N PRO A 333 10.58 10.78 -22.22
CA PRO A 333 10.63 9.67 -23.17
C PRO A 333 10.56 8.33 -22.45
N PHE A 334 9.81 7.38 -23.05
CA PHE A 334 9.57 6.08 -22.44
C PHE A 334 10.88 5.33 -22.18
N LEU A 335 11.83 5.47 -23.10
CA LEU A 335 13.17 4.91 -23.07
C LEU A 335 14.19 6.03 -23.27
N VAL A 336 15.23 6.07 -22.45
CA VAL A 336 16.32 7.05 -22.54
C VAL A 336 17.61 6.25 -22.58
N LYS A 337 18.35 6.34 -23.70
CA LYS A 337 19.63 5.63 -23.91
C LYS A 337 19.57 4.12 -23.60
N GLY A 338 18.46 3.44 -23.93
CA GLY A 338 18.27 2.01 -23.65
C GLY A 338 17.52 1.68 -22.35
N PHE A 339 17.39 2.66 -21.44
CA PHE A 339 16.91 2.42 -20.07
C PHE A 339 15.55 3.06 -19.76
N ARG A 340 14.80 2.42 -18.87
CA ARG A 340 13.50 2.85 -18.35
C ARG A 340 13.56 3.05 -16.84
N LEU A 341 12.55 3.75 -16.32
CA LEU A 341 12.38 3.92 -14.89
C LEU A 341 12.07 2.54 -14.26
N PHE A 342 12.76 2.24 -13.17
CA PHE A 342 12.72 0.99 -12.41
C PHE A 342 13.26 -0.25 -13.13
N ASP A 343 14.05 -0.08 -14.20
CA ASP A 343 14.88 -1.16 -14.70
C ASP A 343 15.93 -1.54 -13.64
N LEU A 344 16.26 -2.83 -13.55
CA LEU A 344 17.30 -3.37 -12.69
C LEU A 344 18.62 -3.34 -13.45
N VAL A 345 19.61 -2.67 -12.88
CA VAL A 345 20.94 -2.48 -13.47
C VAL A 345 22.02 -2.95 -12.51
N GLU A 346 23.12 -3.40 -13.07
CA GLU A 346 24.35 -3.68 -12.33
C GLU A 346 25.32 -2.52 -12.50
N TYR A 347 25.94 -2.12 -11.40
CA TYR A 347 26.99 -1.12 -11.33
C TYR A 347 28.01 -1.58 -10.28
N GLN A 348 29.29 -1.63 -10.63
CA GLN A 348 30.37 -2.08 -9.72
C GLN A 348 30.07 -3.43 -9.03
N LYS A 349 29.46 -4.38 -9.75
CA LYS A 349 29.02 -5.72 -9.29
C LYS A 349 27.85 -5.73 -8.28
N ASP A 350 27.29 -4.57 -7.96
CA ASP A 350 26.08 -4.44 -7.14
C ASP A 350 24.85 -4.14 -7.99
N LEU A 351 23.68 -4.54 -7.49
CA LEU A 351 22.39 -4.37 -8.15
C LEU A 351 21.65 -3.13 -7.64
N TYR A 352 21.13 -2.33 -8.58
CA TYR A 352 20.37 -1.11 -8.29
C TYR A 352 19.16 -0.97 -9.21
N TYR A 353 18.20 -0.16 -8.80
CA TYR A 353 17.06 0.25 -9.61
C TYR A 353 17.19 1.70 -10.07
N ILE A 354 16.77 1.99 -11.30
CA ILE A 354 16.75 3.36 -11.83
C ILE A 354 15.53 4.13 -11.28
N PHE A 355 15.75 5.15 -10.45
CA PHE A 355 14.71 6.03 -9.89
C PHE A 355 14.61 7.41 -10.57
N GLY A 356 15.61 7.79 -11.34
CA GLY A 356 15.62 9.04 -12.09
C GLY A 356 16.38 8.90 -13.39
N ARG A 357 15.95 9.64 -14.41
CA ARG A 357 16.51 9.60 -15.76
C ARG A 357 16.63 11.01 -16.29
N ARG A 358 17.77 11.32 -16.90
CA ARG A 358 18.03 12.58 -17.59
C ARG A 358 18.30 12.29 -19.05
N ASP A 359 17.81 13.14 -19.94
CA ASP A 359 17.99 12.97 -21.39
C ASP A 359 19.47 13.02 -21.80
N SER A 360 20.32 13.67 -20.99
CA SER A 360 21.78 13.67 -21.12
C SER A 360 22.45 12.30 -20.94
N GLY A 361 21.71 11.26 -20.51
CA GLY A 361 22.25 9.91 -20.31
C GLY A 361 22.78 9.64 -18.91
N PHE A 362 22.44 10.51 -17.94
CA PHE A 362 22.72 10.30 -16.52
C PHE A 362 21.49 9.81 -15.77
N PHE A 363 21.72 8.85 -14.88
CA PHE A 363 20.69 8.11 -14.15
C PHE A 363 20.91 8.19 -12.64
N ASP A 364 19.80 8.26 -11.92
CA ASP A 364 19.77 8.17 -10.46
C ASP A 364 19.41 6.74 -10.10
N ILE A 365 20.41 5.97 -9.66
CA ILE A 365 20.26 4.57 -9.28
C ILE A 365 20.27 4.46 -7.75
N ARG A 366 19.40 3.60 -7.21
CA ARG A 366 19.23 3.41 -5.77
C ARG A 366 18.86 1.98 -5.45
N LYS A 367 19.22 1.51 -4.24
CA LYS A 367 18.59 0.31 -3.67
C LYS A 367 17.19 0.66 -3.15
N LEU A 368 16.41 -0.35 -2.75
CA LEU A 368 15.02 -0.10 -2.34
C LEU A 368 14.91 0.57 -0.95
N ASP A 369 15.98 0.55 -0.16
CA ASP A 369 16.13 1.32 1.08
C ASP A 369 16.35 2.83 0.84
N GLY A 370 16.56 3.25 -0.42
CA GLY A 370 16.81 4.64 -0.78
C GLY A 370 18.27 5.05 -0.80
N THR A 371 19.20 4.15 -0.47
CA THR A 371 20.65 4.39 -0.58
C THR A 371 21.01 4.76 -2.02
N LYS A 372 21.65 5.91 -2.18
CA LYS A 372 22.04 6.45 -3.49
C LYS A 372 23.51 6.20 -3.73
N VAL A 373 23.84 5.87 -4.97
CA VAL A 373 25.24 5.82 -5.41
C VAL A 373 25.64 7.19 -5.99
N ASN A 374 26.83 7.69 -5.63
CA ASN A 374 27.44 8.90 -6.20
C ASN A 374 26.49 10.11 -6.30
N LYS A 375 25.80 10.45 -5.20
CA LYS A 375 24.83 11.57 -5.14
C LYS A 375 23.74 11.53 -6.24
N GLY A 376 23.48 10.36 -6.84
CA GLY A 376 22.35 10.11 -7.76
C GLY A 376 22.59 10.51 -9.22
N SER A 377 23.83 10.50 -9.71
CA SER A 377 24.13 10.80 -11.12
C SER A 377 25.22 9.89 -11.69
N ILE A 378 24.83 8.84 -12.40
CA ILE A 378 25.73 7.88 -13.06
C ILE A 378 25.45 7.81 -14.55
N SER A 379 26.51 7.82 -15.36
CA SER A 379 26.42 7.69 -16.81
C SER A 379 25.96 6.28 -17.22
N CYS A 380 25.06 6.18 -18.21
CA CYS A 380 24.62 4.91 -18.80
C CYS A 380 25.77 4.00 -19.24
N LYS A 381 26.92 4.56 -19.62
CA LYS A 381 28.08 3.79 -20.11
C LYS A 381 28.62 2.81 -19.06
N HIS A 382 28.39 3.07 -17.78
CA HIS A 382 28.85 2.22 -16.68
C HIS A 382 27.76 1.27 -16.15
N LEU A 383 26.55 1.28 -16.76
CA LEU A 383 25.42 0.49 -16.30
C LEU A 383 25.21 -0.70 -17.23
N ARG A 384 25.10 -1.90 -16.66
CA ARG A 384 24.66 -3.08 -17.38
C ARG A 384 23.21 -3.38 -17.06
N LEU A 385 22.35 -3.46 -18.07
CA LEU A 385 20.95 -3.83 -17.87
C LEU A 385 20.86 -5.31 -17.47
N ILE A 386 20.26 -5.58 -16.32
CA ILE A 386 20.03 -6.94 -15.83
C ILE A 386 18.60 -7.36 -16.16
N ASP A 387 17.60 -6.64 -15.67
CA ASP A 387 16.20 -6.98 -15.88
C ASP A 387 15.36 -5.75 -16.20
N LYS A 388 14.32 -5.94 -17.01
CA LYS A 388 13.39 -4.87 -17.37
C LYS A 388 12.45 -4.60 -16.20
N ARG A 389 11.97 -3.37 -16.10
CA ARG A 389 11.07 -2.93 -15.03
C ARG A 389 9.88 -3.87 -14.84
N LYS A 390 9.59 -4.16 -13.58
CA LYS A 390 8.40 -4.91 -13.13
C LYS A 390 7.51 -3.99 -12.29
N SER A 391 6.26 -4.41 -12.07
CA SER A 391 5.33 -3.63 -11.24
C SER A 391 5.61 -3.75 -9.74
N ILE A 392 6.35 -4.79 -9.34
CA ILE A 392 6.85 -5.03 -7.99
C ILE A 392 8.36 -5.19 -8.15
N LEU A 393 9.12 -4.31 -7.50
CA LEU A 393 10.58 -4.38 -7.46
C LEU A 393 10.96 -5.31 -6.31
N THR A 394 12.03 -6.09 -6.47
CA THR A 394 12.41 -7.11 -5.49
C THR A 394 13.90 -7.05 -5.21
N GLU A 395 14.25 -7.13 -3.94
CA GLU A 395 15.61 -7.17 -3.43
C GLU A 395 15.71 -8.24 -2.35
N ARG A 396 16.84 -8.93 -2.26
CA ARG A 396 17.12 -9.88 -1.18
C ARG A 396 17.79 -9.13 -0.03
N ARG A 397 17.30 -9.30 1.20
CA ARG A 397 17.88 -8.74 2.43
C ARG A 397 18.13 -9.83 3.45
N ASN A 398 19.18 -9.69 4.25
CA ASN A 398 19.48 -10.65 5.32
C ASN A 398 18.58 -10.40 6.52
N SER A 399 18.09 -11.46 7.17
CA SER A 399 17.30 -11.35 8.39
C SER A 399 18.15 -10.76 9.52
N GLY A 400 17.62 -9.78 10.26
CA GLY A 400 18.35 -9.08 11.33
C GLY A 400 19.09 -7.81 10.88
N SER A 401 19.03 -7.46 9.59
CA SER A 401 19.41 -6.10 9.15
C SER A 401 18.32 -5.11 9.58
N ILE A 402 18.71 -4.09 10.36
CA ILE A 402 17.81 -3.06 10.88
C ILE A 402 17.07 -2.42 9.67
N PRO A 403 15.73 -2.47 9.61
CA PRO A 403 15.01 -1.76 8.57
C PRO A 403 15.29 -0.26 8.73
N PRO A 404 15.53 0.49 7.64
CA PRO A 404 15.72 1.93 7.74
C PRO A 404 14.49 2.54 8.42
N THR A 405 14.73 3.23 9.53
CA THR A 405 13.75 4.11 10.15
C THR A 405 13.37 5.17 9.12
N ASN A 406 12.12 5.14 8.68
CA ASN A 406 11.54 6.18 7.83
C ASN A 406 11.38 7.49 8.59
#